data_AF-A0A956REB9-F1
#
_entry.id   AF-A0A956REB9-F1
#
_cell.length_a   1.000
_cell.length_b   1.000
_cell.length_c   1.000
_cell.angle_alpha   90.00
_cell.angle_beta   90.00
_cell.angle_gamma   90.00
#
_symmetry.space_group_name_H-M   'P 1'
#
loop_
_entity.id
_entity.type
_entity.pdbx_description
1 polymer ?
#
loop_
_entity_poly.entity_id
_entity_poly.type
_entity_poly.pdbx_seq_one_letter_code
_entity_poly.pdbx_strand_id
1 'polypeptide(L)'
;MSTGDASTLPSSQHRYAGLEPLTPERLYHRRELVFLALAGLFLGTLAMLNILGITRFLNVAFMIDGSREWTYKVAIAVGVLPYPLTFLCTDLISELYGRRRASAVVYVGFALNAWVVFILWLGGVWPGFEAPGAAGQGVFFDLQRLAFGAVAASMVAYLVAQLVDVHVFHFWKRLTRGRHLWLRNNGS
;
A
#
# COMPACT_ATOMS: atom_id res chain seq x y z
N MET A 1 5.02 39.88 -10.84
CA MET A 1 4.17 38.80 -10.27
C MET A 1 4.67 37.49 -10.85
N SER A 2 5.49 36.76 -10.09
CA SER A 2 6.06 35.47 -10.50
C SER A 2 4.99 34.39 -10.33
N THR A 3 4.57 33.77 -11.42
CA THR A 3 3.83 32.51 -11.41
C THR A 3 4.80 31.44 -10.92
N GLY A 4 4.74 31.15 -9.62
CA GLY A 4 5.56 30.12 -8.99
C GLY A 4 5.31 28.78 -9.68
N ASP A 5 6.39 28.20 -10.19
CA ASP A 5 6.45 26.82 -10.65
C ASP A 5 5.86 25.90 -9.57
N ALA A 6 4.61 25.49 -9.75
CA ALA A 6 3.91 24.52 -8.91
C ALA A 6 4.35 23.07 -9.20
N SER A 7 5.50 22.91 -9.84
CA SER A 7 6.12 21.61 -10.13
C SER A 7 6.87 21.14 -8.90
N THR A 8 6.27 20.22 -8.14
CA THR A 8 6.89 19.56 -6.96
C THR A 8 8.00 18.56 -7.33
N LEU A 9 8.51 18.59 -8.56
CA LEU A 9 9.49 17.64 -9.07
C LEU A 9 10.85 18.32 -9.27
N PRO A 10 11.98 17.64 -9.02
CA PRO A 10 13.31 18.17 -9.31
C PRO A 10 13.37 18.60 -10.78
N SER A 11 13.57 19.89 -11.02
CA SER A 11 13.60 20.50 -12.36
C SER A 11 14.95 20.34 -13.05
N SER A 12 16.00 20.01 -12.29
CA SER A 12 17.37 19.90 -12.80
C SER A 12 17.69 18.50 -13.29
N GLN A 13 17.94 18.36 -14.60
CA GLN A 13 18.61 17.17 -15.14
C GLN A 13 20.07 17.17 -14.66
N HIS A 14 20.51 16.12 -13.97
CA HIS A 14 21.94 15.94 -13.71
C HIS A 14 22.65 15.72 -15.04
N ARG A 15 23.60 16.60 -15.35
CA ARG A 15 24.38 16.54 -16.58
C ARG A 15 25.47 15.49 -16.41
N TYR A 16 25.25 14.29 -16.96
CA TYR A 16 26.27 13.25 -17.01
C TYR A 16 27.15 13.46 -18.23
N ALA A 17 28.46 13.40 -18.06
CA ALA A 17 29.41 13.55 -19.16
C ALA A 17 29.17 12.43 -20.19
N GLY A 18 28.96 12.81 -21.46
CA GLY A 18 28.79 11.87 -22.58
C GLY A 18 27.35 11.46 -22.91
N LEU A 19 26.33 11.96 -22.19
CA LEU A 19 24.92 11.74 -22.52
C LEU A 19 24.26 13.00 -23.04
N GLU A 20 23.50 12.90 -24.14
CA GLU A 20 22.69 14.02 -24.63
C GLU A 20 21.63 14.43 -23.59
N PRO A 21 21.43 15.75 -23.38
CA PRO A 21 20.32 16.25 -22.58
C PRO A 21 18.98 15.71 -23.11
N LEU A 22 18.09 15.30 -22.21
CA LEU A 22 16.79 14.80 -22.62
C LEU A 22 15.89 16.00 -22.91
N THR A 23 15.08 15.91 -23.96
CA THR A 23 14.04 16.92 -24.19
C THR A 23 13.06 16.93 -23.00
N PRO A 24 12.52 18.10 -22.61
CA PRO A 24 11.57 18.19 -21.49
C PRO A 24 10.39 17.23 -21.63
N GLU A 25 9.87 17.03 -22.85
CA GLU A 25 8.80 16.08 -23.15
C GLU A 25 9.18 14.63 -22.85
N ARG A 26 10.36 14.18 -23.30
CA ARG A 26 10.85 12.82 -23.04
C ARG A 26 11.10 12.59 -21.55
N LEU A 27 11.58 13.61 -20.84
CA LEU A 27 11.79 13.56 -19.39
C LEU A 27 10.45 13.40 -18.65
N TYR A 28 9.45 14.21 -19.01
CA TYR A 28 8.12 14.15 -18.41
C TYR A 28 7.46 12.80 -18.66
N HIS A 29 7.50 12.29 -19.89
CA HIS A 29 6.89 11.01 -20.24
C HIS A 29 7.54 9.83 -19.48
N ARG A 30 8.88 9.79 -19.38
CA ARG A 30 9.57 8.77 -18.59
C ARG A 30 9.20 8.83 -17.10
N ARG A 31 9.08 10.04 -16.54
CA ARG A 31 8.66 10.22 -15.15
C ARG A 31 7.24 9.76 -14.91
N GLU A 32 6.33 10.05 -15.83
CA GLU A 32 4.95 9.60 -15.73
C GLU A 32 4.86 8.07 -15.80
N LEU A 33 5.60 7.44 -16.72
CA LEU A 33 5.67 5.98 -16.82
C LEU A 33 6.20 5.33 -15.53
N VAL A 34 7.28 5.89 -14.94
CA VAL A 34 7.81 5.39 -13.66
C VAL A 34 6.80 5.57 -12.54
N PHE A 35 6.09 6.71 -12.49
CA PHE A 35 5.05 6.94 -11.50
C PHE A 35 3.91 5.92 -11.63
N LEU A 36 3.41 5.71 -12.85
CA LEU A 36 2.36 4.75 -13.13
C LEU A 36 2.79 3.31 -12.84
N ALA A 37 4.04 2.95 -13.13
CA ALA A 37 4.58 1.63 -12.81
C ALA A 37 4.65 1.41 -11.29
N LEU A 38 5.20 2.37 -10.54
CA LEU A 38 5.29 2.27 -9.07
C LEU A 38 3.90 2.29 -8.41
N ALA A 39 3.02 3.18 -8.86
CA ALA A 39 1.65 3.27 -8.34
C ALA A 39 0.84 2.02 -8.69
N GLY A 40 0.96 1.52 -9.92
CA GLY A 40 0.31 0.27 -10.37
C GLY A 40 0.81 -0.94 -9.59
N LEU A 41 2.12 -1.04 -9.37
CA LEU A 41 2.70 -2.11 -8.55
C LEU A 41 2.21 -2.03 -7.11
N PHE A 42 2.19 -0.83 -6.51
CA PHE A 42 1.66 -0.60 -5.17
C PHE A 42 0.19 -0.97 -5.06
N LEU A 43 -0.67 -0.42 -5.93
CA LEU A 43 -2.13 -0.62 -5.90
C LEU A 43 -2.50 -2.07 -6.20
N GLY A 44 -1.86 -2.69 -7.19
CA GLY A 44 -2.09 -4.10 -7.53
C GLY A 44 -1.69 -5.03 -6.39
N THR A 45 -0.56 -4.75 -5.76
CA THR A 45 -0.11 -5.50 -4.57
C THR A 45 -1.09 -5.36 -3.42
N LEU A 46 -1.54 -4.13 -3.15
CA LEU A 46 -2.46 -3.80 -2.08
C LEU A 46 -3.86 -4.39 -2.30
N ALA A 47 -4.34 -4.49 -3.54
CA ALA A 47 -5.57 -5.21 -3.86
C ALA A 47 -5.44 -6.74 -3.67
N MET A 48 -4.29 -7.30 -4.06
CA MET A 48 -3.96 -8.72 -3.90
C MET A 48 -3.88 -9.17 -2.44
N LEU A 49 -3.45 -8.28 -1.54
CA LEU A 49 -3.37 -8.52 -0.09
C LEU A 49 -4.71 -8.98 0.52
N ASN A 50 -5.85 -8.48 0.02
CA ASN A 50 -7.18 -8.90 0.49
C ASN A 50 -7.44 -10.40 0.28
N ILE A 51 -6.84 -10.98 -0.76
CA ILE A 51 -7.01 -12.39 -1.11
C ILE A 51 -5.89 -13.20 -0.47
N LEU A 52 -4.63 -12.80 -0.63
CA LEU A 52 -3.46 -13.58 -0.22
C LEU A 52 -3.14 -13.51 1.27
N GLY A 53 -3.57 -12.45 1.97
CA GLY A 53 -3.24 -12.19 3.37
C GLY A 53 -3.77 -13.23 4.35
N ILE A 54 -4.86 -13.91 4.01
CA ILE A 54 -5.55 -14.82 4.95
C ILE A 54 -5.75 -16.23 4.34
N THR A 55 -5.68 -16.37 3.01
CA THR A 55 -6.00 -17.65 2.33
C THR A 55 -4.88 -18.69 2.40
N ARG A 56 -3.62 -18.29 2.52
CA ARG A 56 -2.49 -19.23 2.49
C ARG A 56 -1.40 -18.84 3.48
N PHE A 57 -1.01 -19.82 4.28
CA PHE A 57 0.16 -19.74 5.15
C PHE A 57 1.26 -20.65 4.60
N LEU A 58 2.46 -20.09 4.46
CA LEU A 58 3.66 -20.82 4.10
C LEU A 58 4.29 -21.39 5.36
N ASN A 59 4.70 -22.65 5.31
CA ASN A 59 5.53 -23.22 6.36
C ASN A 59 7.00 -22.92 6.04
N VAL A 60 7.55 -21.83 6.55
CA VAL A 60 8.94 -21.41 6.25
C VAL A 60 10.00 -22.28 6.92
N ALA A 61 9.60 -23.34 7.64
CA ALA A 61 10.53 -24.35 8.13
C ALA A 61 11.47 -24.85 7.01
N PHE A 62 11.00 -24.97 5.76
CA PHE A 62 11.82 -25.45 4.63
C PHE A 62 13.12 -24.66 4.36
N MET A 63 13.25 -23.42 4.84
CA MET A 63 14.46 -22.59 4.64
C MET A 63 15.59 -22.89 5.64
N ILE A 64 15.32 -23.69 6.67
CA ILE A 64 16.32 -24.08 7.67
C ILE A 64 16.83 -25.47 7.29
N ASP A 65 18.13 -25.62 7.07
CA ASP A 65 18.73 -26.91 6.72
C ASP A 65 18.57 -27.92 7.88
N GLY A 66 18.20 -29.16 7.58
CA GLY A 66 17.83 -30.20 8.56
C GLY A 66 16.39 -30.14 9.09
N SER A 67 15.63 -29.07 8.86
CA SER A 67 14.26 -28.87 9.41
C SER A 67 13.15 -29.76 8.84
N ARG A 68 13.40 -30.53 7.77
CA ARG A 68 12.41 -31.48 7.22
C ARG A 68 12.03 -32.55 8.24
N GLU A 69 12.91 -32.81 9.21
CA GLU A 69 12.70 -33.76 10.31
C GLU A 69 12.19 -33.09 11.60
N TRP A 70 12.32 -31.77 11.75
CA TRP A 70 12.00 -31.08 13.00
C TRP A 70 10.58 -30.51 13.00
N THR A 71 9.74 -31.15 13.82
CA THR A 71 8.46 -30.84 14.49
C THR A 71 7.92 -29.39 14.60
N TYR A 72 8.57 -28.36 14.07
CA TYR A 72 8.16 -26.95 14.19
C TYR A 72 7.51 -26.43 12.90
N LYS A 73 6.27 -25.97 13.01
CA LYS A 73 5.54 -25.29 11.92
C LYS A 73 5.67 -23.78 12.15
N VAL A 74 6.48 -23.10 11.35
CA VAL A 74 6.53 -21.64 11.33
C VAL A 74 5.64 -21.15 10.20
N ALA A 75 4.44 -20.68 10.56
CA ALA A 75 3.45 -20.20 9.60
C ALA A 75 3.61 -18.71 9.34
N ILE A 76 3.90 -18.34 8.09
CA ILE A 76 3.88 -16.95 7.63
C ILE A 76 2.77 -16.81 6.59
N ALA A 77 1.88 -15.84 6.77
CA ALA A 77 0.85 -15.53 5.78
C ALA A 77 1.51 -15.10 4.46
N VAL A 78 1.06 -15.64 3.33
CA VAL A 78 1.60 -15.29 2.00
C VAL A 78 1.48 -13.79 1.75
N GLY A 79 0.39 -13.16 2.19
CA GLY A 79 0.22 -11.71 2.05
C GLY A 79 1.17 -10.86 2.90
N VAL A 80 2.07 -11.44 3.71
CA VAL A 80 3.16 -10.67 4.32
C VAL A 80 4.27 -10.36 3.32
N LEU A 81 4.49 -11.25 2.34
CA LEU A 81 5.57 -11.13 1.35
C LEU A 81 5.53 -9.85 0.51
N PRO A 82 4.35 -9.30 0.15
CA PRO A 82 4.31 -8.09 -0.64
C PRO A 82 4.50 -6.80 0.16
N TYR A 83 4.48 -6.83 1.50
CA TYR A 83 4.67 -5.61 2.30
C TYR A 83 5.98 -4.88 2.00
N PRO A 84 7.16 -5.53 1.99
CA PRO A 84 8.42 -4.87 1.61
C PRO A 84 8.34 -4.17 0.25
N LEU A 85 7.61 -4.76 -0.71
CA LEU A 85 7.43 -4.16 -2.03
C LEU A 85 6.55 -2.90 -1.95
N THR A 86 5.45 -2.94 -1.19
CA THR A 86 4.58 -1.76 -1.01
C THR A 86 5.29 -0.62 -0.30
N PHE A 87 6.14 -0.92 0.71
CA PHE A 87 6.97 0.08 1.38
C PHE A 87 7.97 0.69 0.40
N LEU A 88 8.72 -0.14 -0.32
CA LEU A 88 9.67 0.32 -1.34
C LEU A 88 8.99 1.21 -2.38
N CYS A 89 7.82 0.83 -2.89
CA CYS A 89 7.09 1.65 -3.85
C CYS A 89 6.67 2.99 -3.25
N THR A 90 6.15 2.99 -2.02
CA THR A 90 5.67 4.22 -1.37
C THR A 90 6.82 5.16 -1.03
N ASP A 91 7.97 4.61 -0.62
CA ASP A 91 9.19 5.36 -0.33
C ASP A 91 9.75 6.00 -1.61
N LEU A 92 9.89 5.23 -2.69
CA LEU A 92 10.33 5.74 -4.00
C LEU A 92 9.37 6.80 -4.55
N ILE A 93 8.05 6.60 -4.41
CA ILE A 93 7.07 7.60 -4.83
C ILE A 93 7.21 8.88 -3.98
N SER A 94 7.41 8.74 -2.67
CA SER A 94 7.57 9.88 -1.75
C SER A 94 8.83 10.68 -2.06
N GLU A 95 9.94 10.01 -2.36
CA GLU A 95 11.22 10.62 -2.67
C GLU A 95 11.23 11.29 -4.06
N LEU A 96 10.73 10.58 -5.09
CA LEU A 96 10.79 11.06 -6.47
C LEU A 96 9.67 12.05 -6.83
N TYR A 97 8.49 11.90 -6.22
CA TYR A 97 7.27 12.63 -6.59
C TYR A 97 6.68 13.48 -5.46
N GLY A 98 7.26 13.39 -4.27
CA GLY A 98 6.86 14.14 -3.09
C GLY A 98 5.71 13.50 -2.32
N ARG A 99 5.63 13.86 -1.03
CA ARG A 99 4.66 13.35 -0.06
C ARG A 99 3.20 13.46 -0.51
N ARG A 100 2.82 14.53 -1.21
CA ARG A 100 1.43 14.72 -1.67
C ARG A 100 0.99 13.64 -2.65
N ARG A 101 1.85 13.28 -3.62
CA ARG A 101 1.55 12.26 -4.62
C ARG A 101 1.58 10.86 -4.00
N ALA A 102 2.55 10.58 -3.12
CA ALA A 102 2.57 9.33 -2.36
C ALA A 102 1.30 9.14 -1.52
N SER A 103 0.90 10.18 -0.77
CA SER A 103 -0.35 10.14 0.02
C SER A 103 -1.58 9.92 -0.86
N ALA A 104 -1.64 10.55 -2.03
CA ALA A 104 -2.72 10.33 -2.99
C ALA A 104 -2.81 8.87 -3.45
N VAL A 105 -1.68 8.22 -3.77
CA VAL A 105 -1.65 6.79 -4.15
C VAL A 105 -2.16 5.90 -3.02
N VAL A 106 -1.77 6.18 -1.77
CA VAL A 106 -2.26 5.45 -0.59
C VAL A 106 -3.77 5.62 -0.42
N TYR A 107 -4.31 6.85 -0.52
CA TYR A 107 -5.75 7.09 -0.42
C TYR A 107 -6.54 6.43 -1.54
N VAL A 108 -6.01 6.44 -2.77
CA VAL A 108 -6.60 5.70 -3.90
C VAL A 108 -6.62 4.20 -3.62
N GLY A 109 -5.55 3.65 -3.04
CA GLY A 109 -5.50 2.25 -2.61
C GLY A 109 -6.57 1.91 -1.58
N PHE A 110 -6.77 2.77 -0.58
CA PHE A 110 -7.83 2.60 0.41
C PHE A 110 -9.23 2.69 -0.21
N ALA A 111 -9.48 3.66 -1.10
CA ALA A 111 -10.74 3.77 -1.83
C ALA A 111 -11.01 2.55 -2.72
N LEU A 112 -9.96 2.02 -3.36
CA LEU A 112 -10.05 0.83 -4.19
C LEU A 112 -10.42 -0.42 -3.38
N ASN A 113 -9.92 -0.55 -2.14
CA ASN A 113 -10.37 -1.60 -1.22
C ASN A 113 -11.87 -1.51 -0.92
N ALA A 114 -12.35 -0.32 -0.57
CA ALA A 114 -13.76 -0.10 -0.31
C ALA A 114 -14.62 -0.43 -1.56
N TRP A 115 -14.12 -0.08 -2.75
CA TRP A 115 -14.76 -0.41 -4.01
C TRP A 115 -14.84 -1.92 -4.27
N VAL A 116 -13.76 -2.67 -4.02
CA VAL A 116 -13.75 -4.13 -4.13
C VAL A 116 -14.76 -4.76 -3.18
N VAL A 117 -14.79 -4.33 -1.91
CA VAL A 117 -15.77 -4.80 -0.91
C VAL A 117 -17.19 -4.48 -1.33
N PHE A 118 -17.44 -3.29 -1.88
CA PHE A 118 -18.74 -2.91 -2.40
C PHE A 118 -19.21 -3.81 -3.55
N ILE A 119 -18.33 -4.14 -4.51
CA ILE A 119 -18.67 -5.07 -5.60
C ILE A 119 -18.95 -6.48 -5.04
N LEU A 120 -18.11 -6.96 -4.11
CA LEU A 120 -18.32 -8.26 -3.47
C LEU A 120 -19.65 -8.29 -2.70
N TRP A 121 -20.02 -7.20 -2.02
CA TRP A 121 -21.31 -7.06 -1.37
C TRP A 121 -22.47 -7.18 -2.36
N LEU A 122 -22.42 -6.43 -3.47
CA LEU A 122 -23.45 -6.51 -4.53
C LEU A 122 -23.59 -7.92 -5.08
N GLY A 123 -22.48 -8.62 -5.32
CA GLY A 123 -22.49 -10.01 -5.80
C GLY A 123 -23.12 -11.00 -4.81
N GLY A 124 -23.07 -10.72 -3.50
CA GLY A 124 -23.68 -11.58 -2.48
C GLY A 124 -25.16 -11.32 -2.24
N VAL A 125 -25.68 -10.14 -2.61
CA VAL A 125 -27.12 -9.82 -2.51
C VAL A 125 -27.89 -10.42 -3.68
N TRP A 126 -27.26 -10.56 -4.85
CA TRP A 126 -27.90 -11.10 -6.04
C TRP A 126 -27.92 -12.65 -6.00
N PRO A 127 -28.99 -13.31 -6.47
CA PRO A 127 -28.98 -14.76 -6.66
C PRO A 127 -27.85 -15.19 -7.59
N GLY A 128 -27.04 -16.14 -7.12
CA GLY A 128 -26.05 -16.83 -7.94
C GLY A 128 -26.70 -17.71 -9.00
N PHE A 129 -25.96 -17.97 -10.08
CA PHE A 129 -26.40 -18.86 -11.16
C PHE A 129 -26.37 -20.35 -10.76
N GLU A 130 -25.48 -20.72 -9.83
CA GLU A 130 -25.27 -22.10 -9.43
C GLU A 130 -26.43 -22.65 -8.58
N ALA A 131 -26.80 -23.92 -8.83
CA ALA A 131 -27.83 -24.60 -8.08
C ALA A 131 -27.47 -24.72 -6.58
N PRO A 132 -28.45 -24.60 -5.65
CA PRO A 132 -28.25 -24.89 -4.24
C PRO A 132 -27.57 -26.25 -4.02
N GLY A 133 -26.39 -26.26 -3.37
CA GLY A 133 -25.59 -27.45 -3.10
C GLY A 133 -24.55 -27.81 -4.16
N ALA A 134 -24.37 -27.01 -5.21
CA ALA A 134 -23.31 -27.22 -6.20
C ALA A 134 -21.91 -27.05 -5.57
N ALA A 135 -20.93 -27.84 -6.05
CA ALA A 135 -19.54 -27.72 -5.63
C ALA A 135 -18.99 -26.35 -6.05
N GLY A 136 -18.69 -25.48 -5.08
CA GLY A 136 -18.19 -24.13 -5.33
C GLY A 136 -19.07 -23.00 -4.79
N GLN A 137 -20.34 -23.28 -4.46
CA GLN A 137 -21.33 -22.26 -4.08
C GLN A 137 -20.91 -21.42 -2.87
N GLY A 138 -20.13 -21.98 -1.94
CA GLY A 138 -19.63 -21.29 -0.74
C GLY A 138 -18.37 -20.45 -0.96
N VAL A 139 -17.60 -20.71 -2.02
CA VAL A 139 -16.26 -20.10 -2.21
C VAL A 139 -16.36 -18.58 -2.38
N PHE A 140 -17.40 -18.11 -3.06
CA PHE A 140 -17.65 -16.67 -3.20
C PHE A 140 -17.87 -16.00 -1.84
N PHE A 141 -18.70 -16.60 -0.98
CA PHE A 141 -18.99 -16.05 0.35
C PHE A 141 -17.79 -16.14 1.29
N ASP A 142 -16.93 -17.14 1.14
CA ASP A 142 -15.67 -17.23 1.88
C ASP A 142 -14.73 -16.09 1.48
N LEU A 143 -14.52 -15.88 0.18
CA LEU A 143 -13.73 -14.74 -0.35
C LEU A 143 -14.32 -13.40 0.06
N GLN A 144 -15.65 -13.26 0.03
CA GLN A 144 -16.35 -12.07 0.49
C GLN A 144 -16.06 -11.81 1.97
N ARG A 145 -16.23 -12.80 2.86
CA ARG A 145 -15.94 -12.67 4.29
C ARG A 145 -14.49 -12.28 4.56
N LEU A 146 -13.55 -12.88 3.82
CA LEU A 146 -12.13 -12.56 3.93
C LEU A 146 -11.83 -11.12 3.53
N ALA A 147 -12.36 -10.66 2.39
CA ALA A 147 -12.18 -9.28 1.93
C ALA A 147 -12.79 -8.26 2.90
N PHE A 148 -14.00 -8.53 3.41
CA PHE A 148 -14.63 -7.70 4.43
C PHE A 148 -13.80 -7.64 5.72
N GLY A 149 -13.27 -8.78 6.18
CA GLY A 149 -12.39 -8.85 7.34
C GLY A 149 -11.09 -8.05 7.14
N ALA A 150 -10.46 -8.17 5.98
CA ALA A 150 -9.24 -7.44 5.63
C ALA A 150 -9.47 -5.91 5.61
N VAL A 151 -10.57 -5.45 5.00
CA VAL A 151 -10.92 -4.03 4.98
C VAL A 151 -11.29 -3.52 6.38
N ALA A 152 -12.06 -4.27 7.16
CA ALA A 152 -12.37 -3.90 8.53
C ALA A 152 -11.09 -3.75 9.38
N ALA A 153 -10.16 -4.70 9.26
CA ALA A 153 -8.87 -4.64 9.94
C ALA A 153 -8.04 -3.43 9.50
N SER A 154 -8.04 -3.08 8.21
CA SER A 154 -7.32 -1.90 7.72
C SER A 154 -7.93 -0.58 8.20
N MET A 155 -9.26 -0.49 8.29
CA MET A 155 -9.95 0.67 8.88
C MET A 155 -9.63 0.82 10.36
N VAL A 156 -9.60 -0.27 11.12
CA VAL A 156 -9.19 -0.25 12.54
C VAL A 156 -7.74 0.17 12.68
N ALA A 157 -6.83 -0.40 11.88
CA ALA A 157 -5.43 -0.01 11.88
C ALA A 157 -5.24 1.48 11.55
N TYR A 158 -5.99 2.00 10.56
CA TYR A 158 -5.98 3.41 10.21
C TYR A 158 -6.47 4.30 11.35
N LEU A 159 -7.60 3.95 11.98
CA LEU A 159 -8.13 4.69 13.12
C LEU A 159 -7.13 4.71 14.28
N VAL A 160 -6.51 3.57 14.59
CA VAL A 160 -5.48 3.47 15.62
C VAL A 160 -4.27 4.33 15.26
N ALA A 161 -3.79 4.27 14.01
CA ALA A 161 -2.67 5.09 13.55
C ALA A 161 -2.98 6.59 13.68
N GLN A 162 -4.18 7.03 13.31
CA GLN A 162 -4.61 8.42 13.49
C GLN A 162 -4.70 8.82 14.96
N LEU A 163 -5.25 7.95 15.83
CA LEU A 163 -5.34 8.22 17.27
C LEU A 163 -3.95 8.34 17.91
N VAL A 164 -3.02 7.47 17.51
CA VAL A 164 -1.61 7.52 17.93
C VAL A 164 -0.96 8.81 17.44
N ASP A 165 -1.13 9.18 16.18
CA ASP A 165 -0.60 10.43 15.62
C ASP A 165 -1.09 11.66 16.40
N VAL A 166 -2.40 11.75 16.71
CA VAL A 166 -2.97 12.85 17.50
C VAL A 166 -2.45 12.85 18.95
N HIS A 167 -2.30 11.69 19.58
CA HIS A 167 -1.77 11.58 20.94
C HIS A 167 -0.30 11.98 21.01
N VAL A 168 0.51 11.49 20.06
CA VAL A 168 1.92 11.83 19.90
C VAL A 168 2.06 13.33 19.65
N PHE A 169 1.25 13.91 18.74
CA PHE A 169 1.22 15.35 18.49
C PHE A 169 0.95 16.17 19.76
N HIS A 170 -0.03 15.78 20.58
CA HIS A 170 -0.36 16.50 21.82
C HIS A 170 0.65 16.25 22.93
N PHE A 171 1.23 15.05 23.02
CA PHE A 171 2.33 14.73 23.92
C PHE A 171 3.52 15.65 23.65
N TRP A 172 3.98 15.71 22.39
CA TRP A 172 5.07 16.59 22.00
C TRP A 172 4.72 18.07 22.13
N LYS A 173 3.47 18.48 21.84
CA LYS A 173 3.00 19.86 22.05
C LYS A 173 3.07 20.29 23.52
N ARG A 174 2.69 19.41 24.45
CA ARG A 174 2.77 19.66 25.90
C ARG A 174 4.21 19.69 26.41
N LEU A 175 5.06 18.78 25.91
CA LEU A 175 6.46 18.67 26.32
C LEU A 175 7.33 19.84 25.81
N THR A 176 7.08 20.32 24.59
CA THR A 176 7.94 21.33 23.93
C THR A 176 7.48 22.78 24.09
N ARG A 177 6.35 23.04 24.77
CA ARG A 177 5.76 24.39 24.96
C ARG A 177 5.73 25.25 23.66
N GLY A 178 5.65 24.60 22.50
CA GLY A 178 5.57 25.25 21.19
C GLY A 178 6.90 25.65 20.52
N ARG A 179 8.10 25.31 21.05
CA ARG A 179 9.38 25.88 20.55
C ARG A 179 10.17 25.06 19.53
N HIS A 180 9.84 23.80 19.25
CA HIS A 180 10.58 23.01 18.25
C HIS A 180 9.65 22.30 17.26
N LEU A 181 9.42 22.95 16.11
CA LEU A 181 8.73 22.40 14.93
C LEU A 181 9.53 21.29 14.22
N TRP A 182 10.85 21.23 14.40
CA TRP A 182 11.75 20.32 13.66
C TRP A 182 11.67 18.85 14.09
N LEU A 183 11.35 18.57 15.36
CA LEU A 183 11.16 17.20 15.85
C LEU A 183 9.85 16.56 15.31
N ARG A 184 8.95 17.34 14.71
CA ARG A 184 7.69 16.87 14.10
C ARG A 184 7.83 16.40 12.66
N ASN A 185 8.92 16.76 11.98
CA ASN A 185 9.10 16.48 10.55
C ASN A 185 9.95 15.25 10.27
N ASN A 186 10.63 14.69 11.27
CA ASN A 186 11.51 13.52 11.13
C ASN A 186 10.96 12.25 11.81
N GLY A 187 9.74 12.30 12.35
CA GLY A 187 9.05 11.16 12.96
C GLY A 187 7.86 10.67 12.13
N SER A 188 7.93 10.84 10.80
CA SER A 188 6.97 10.28 9.84
C SER A 188 7.69 9.35 8.88
#